data_AF-A0A6M1YZ43-F1
#
_entry.id   AF-A0A6M1YZ43-F1
#
_cell.length_a   1.000
_cell.length_b   1.000
_cell.length_c   1.000
_cell.angle_alpha   90.00
_cell.angle_beta   90.00
_cell.angle_gamma   90.00
#
_symmetry.space_group_name_H-M   'P 1'
#
loop_
_entity.id
_entity.type
_entity.pdbx_description
1 polymer ?
#
loop_
_entity_poly.entity_id
_entity_poly.type
_entity_poly.pdbx_seq_one_letter_code
_entity_poly.pdbx_strand_id
1 'polypeptide(L)'
;MRYLVIVLLTVFSFAELQGSSAQCHAYFSSQDALESCLVDLIDQEEKSIKVAIYQLTHYSIAKALIRAKKRGVRVEVLIDPASIRARSSVKRLVENSVSVSVWDYQLSTSVRKPLKRMKPLMHDKFVIFGEDLVWTGSFNFTNNGAMRNQENAVTIKNREIARQFNNHFLHMKERESRPFAEYMTLYPKKGKERKSPTRYAERDFGGSK
;
A
#
# COMPACT_ATOMS: atom_id res chain seq x y z
N MET A 1 22.33 -77.92 -2.05
CA MET A 1 22.67 -76.48 -2.05
C MET A 1 21.37 -75.70 -2.18
N ARG A 2 21.00 -74.88 -1.17
CA ARG A 2 19.81 -74.02 -1.21
C ARG A 2 20.28 -72.57 -1.31
N TYR A 3 19.91 -71.88 -2.38
CA TYR A 3 20.20 -70.46 -2.56
C TYR A 3 19.18 -69.63 -1.77
N LEU A 4 19.68 -68.73 -0.92
CA LEU A 4 18.91 -67.72 -0.22
C LEU A 4 18.81 -66.49 -1.13
N VAL A 5 17.60 -66.16 -1.60
CA VAL A 5 17.35 -64.91 -2.33
C VAL A 5 16.99 -63.84 -1.31
N ILE A 6 17.88 -62.87 -1.10
CA ILE A 6 17.60 -61.68 -0.30
C ILE A 6 17.00 -60.64 -1.24
N VAL A 7 15.68 -60.41 -1.12
CA VAL A 7 15.01 -59.30 -1.79
C VAL A 7 15.22 -58.05 -0.93
N LEU A 8 16.11 -57.17 -1.38
CA LEU A 8 16.27 -55.84 -0.78
C LEU A 8 15.08 -54.97 -1.19
N LEU A 9 14.10 -54.84 -0.30
CA LEU A 9 13.01 -53.86 -0.45
C LEU A 9 13.55 -52.47 -0.11
N THR A 10 13.89 -51.69 -1.14
CA THR A 10 14.17 -50.26 -0.99
C THR A 10 12.87 -49.52 -0.70
N VAL A 11 12.66 -49.17 0.57
CA VAL A 11 11.57 -48.28 0.97
C VAL A 11 11.92 -46.86 0.51
N PHE A 12 11.43 -46.46 -0.66
CA PHE A 12 11.39 -45.04 -1.03
C PHE A 12 10.41 -44.33 -0.09
N SER A 13 10.94 -43.61 0.89
CA SER A 13 10.14 -42.66 1.66
C SER A 13 9.78 -41.50 0.73
N PHE A 14 8.55 -41.52 0.20
CA PHE A 14 7.94 -40.32 -0.35
C PHE A 14 7.69 -39.36 0.82
N ALA A 15 8.66 -38.49 1.09
CA ALA A 15 8.37 -37.27 1.80
C ALA A 15 7.46 -36.46 0.87
N GLU A 16 6.14 -36.54 1.09
CA GLU A 16 5.23 -35.55 0.53
C GLU A 16 5.73 -34.19 1.03
N LEU A 17 6.37 -33.43 0.14
CA LEU A 17 6.48 -31.99 0.28
C LEU A 17 5.05 -31.46 0.24
N GLN A 18 4.38 -31.45 1.39
CA GLN A 18 3.21 -30.63 1.61
C GLN A 18 3.68 -29.18 1.50
N GLY A 19 3.76 -28.68 0.26
CA GLY A 19 3.79 -27.24 0.03
C GLY A 19 2.56 -26.69 0.72
N SER A 20 2.76 -25.90 1.77
CA SER A 20 1.67 -25.28 2.53
C SER A 20 0.71 -24.61 1.54
N SER A 21 -0.50 -25.16 1.42
CA SER A 21 -1.51 -24.62 0.53
C SER A 21 -1.87 -23.22 1.03
N ALA A 22 -1.77 -22.23 0.15
CA ALA A 22 -2.16 -20.87 0.49
C ALA A 22 -3.67 -20.83 0.73
N GLN A 23 -4.09 -20.33 1.89
CA GLN A 23 -5.51 -20.03 2.12
C GLN A 23 -5.78 -18.63 1.56
N CYS A 24 -6.66 -18.56 0.56
CA CYS A 24 -7.01 -17.31 -0.10
C CYS A 24 -8.50 -16.99 0.09
N HIS A 25 -8.83 -15.70 0.16
CA HIS A 25 -10.21 -15.22 0.13
C HIS A 25 -10.29 -13.95 -0.70
N ALA A 26 -11.20 -13.91 -1.68
CA ALA A 26 -11.40 -12.77 -2.55
C ALA A 26 -12.58 -11.93 -2.09
N TYR A 27 -12.44 -10.61 -2.16
CA TYR A 27 -13.44 -9.61 -1.83
C TYR A 27 -13.73 -8.76 -3.07
N PHE A 28 -14.99 -8.39 -3.28
CA PHE A 28 -15.43 -7.58 -4.42
C PHE A 28 -16.35 -6.46 -3.95
N SER A 29 -16.14 -5.24 -4.41
CA SER A 29 -16.96 -4.07 -4.02
C SER A 29 -18.47 -4.22 -4.27
N SER A 30 -18.88 -5.15 -5.14
CA SER A 30 -20.28 -5.47 -5.41
C SER A 30 -20.95 -6.28 -4.29
N GLN A 31 -20.18 -6.97 -3.47
CA GLN A 31 -20.66 -7.91 -2.44
C GLN A 31 -20.15 -7.56 -1.05
N ASP A 32 -18.97 -6.92 -0.98
CA ASP A 32 -18.22 -6.73 0.24
C ASP A 32 -17.97 -5.25 0.52
N ALA A 33 -18.04 -4.88 1.80
CA ALA A 33 -17.54 -3.61 2.29
C ALA A 33 -16.02 -3.69 2.49
N LEU A 34 -15.24 -3.59 1.40
CA LEU A 34 -13.78 -3.76 1.40
C LEU A 34 -13.07 -2.93 2.48
N GLU A 35 -13.57 -1.74 2.75
CA GLU A 35 -13.05 -0.89 3.82
C GLU A 35 -13.23 -1.50 5.20
N SER A 36 -14.44 -1.98 5.53
CA SER A 36 -14.74 -2.65 6.79
C SER A 36 -13.89 -3.92 6.95
N CYS A 37 -13.83 -4.76 5.91
CA CYS A 37 -13.02 -5.98 5.94
C CYS A 37 -11.54 -5.68 6.23
N LEU A 38 -10.98 -4.65 5.61
CA LEU A 38 -9.60 -4.23 5.86
C LEU A 38 -9.42 -3.64 7.27
N VAL A 39 -10.37 -2.83 7.75
CA VAL A 39 -10.34 -2.28 9.11
C VAL A 39 -10.36 -3.39 10.16
N ASP A 40 -11.18 -4.42 9.97
CA ASP A 40 -11.26 -5.56 10.88
C ASP A 40 -9.93 -6.31 10.96
N LEU A 41 -9.27 -6.54 9.83
CA LEU A 41 -7.93 -7.15 9.80
C LEU A 41 -6.87 -6.28 10.52
N ILE A 42 -6.93 -4.95 10.33
CA ILE A 42 -6.04 -4.01 11.03
C ILE A 42 -6.29 -4.03 12.54
N ASP A 43 -7.55 -4.14 12.96
CA ASP A 43 -7.89 -4.15 14.38
C ASP A 43 -7.55 -5.48 15.07
N GLN A 44 -7.56 -6.59 14.34
CA GLN A 44 -7.19 -7.92 14.85
C GLN A 44 -5.68 -8.16 14.92
N GLU A 45 -4.86 -7.46 14.13
CA GLU A 45 -3.41 -7.66 14.14
C GLU A 45 -2.75 -7.14 15.43
N GLU A 46 -1.79 -7.94 15.94
CA GLU A 46 -1.15 -7.74 17.26
C GLU A 46 0.34 -7.41 17.18
N LYS A 47 1.05 -7.79 16.10
CA LYS A 47 2.51 -7.72 16.04
C LYS A 47 2.99 -6.62 15.10
N SER A 48 2.62 -6.70 13.82
CA SER A 48 3.11 -5.74 12.82
C SER A 48 2.19 -5.58 11.63
N ILE A 49 2.13 -4.36 11.11
CA ILE A 49 1.41 -4.00 9.89
C ILE A 49 2.36 -3.21 8.99
N LYS A 50 2.57 -3.69 7.76
CA LYS A 50 3.28 -2.94 6.72
C LYS A 50 2.34 -2.61 5.58
N VAL A 51 2.20 -1.34 5.22
CA VAL A 51 1.27 -0.87 4.19
C VAL A 51 2.05 -0.25 3.05
N ALA A 52 1.92 -0.75 1.82
CA ALA A 52 2.33 -0.04 0.61
C ALA A 52 1.09 0.36 -0.18
N ILE A 53 0.87 1.67 -0.35
CA ILE A 53 -0.38 2.16 -0.93
C ILE A 53 -0.20 3.41 -1.79
N TYR A 54 -0.73 3.36 -3.01
CA TYR A 54 -0.74 4.50 -3.92
C TYR A 54 -1.49 5.72 -3.35
N GLN A 55 -2.71 5.53 -2.84
CA GLN A 55 -3.51 6.61 -2.27
C GLN A 55 -4.13 6.24 -0.93
N LEU A 56 -3.89 7.07 0.09
CA LEU A 56 -4.43 6.94 1.44
C LEU A 56 -5.09 8.27 1.86
N THR A 57 -6.40 8.33 1.65
CA THR A 57 -7.26 9.46 2.07
C THR A 57 -8.46 9.01 2.91
N HIS A 58 -8.75 7.70 2.97
CA HIS A 58 -9.85 7.19 3.77
C HIS A 58 -9.57 7.39 5.26
N TYR A 59 -10.53 7.98 5.97
CA TYR A 59 -10.33 8.35 7.37
C TYR A 59 -10.35 7.14 8.30
N SER A 60 -11.30 6.22 8.10
CA SER A 60 -11.49 5.05 8.97
C SER A 60 -10.28 4.10 8.94
N ILE A 61 -9.71 3.84 7.77
CA ILE A 61 -8.49 3.02 7.61
C ILE A 61 -7.32 3.69 8.33
N ALA A 62 -7.12 5.00 8.16
CA ALA A 62 -6.08 5.72 8.89
C ALA A 62 -6.28 5.68 10.41
N LYS A 63 -7.54 5.80 10.87
CA LYS A 63 -7.89 5.68 12.28
C LYS A 63 -7.60 4.27 12.81
N ALA A 64 -7.85 3.22 12.03
CA ALA A 64 -7.52 1.84 12.40
C ALA A 64 -6.01 1.64 12.54
N LEU A 65 -5.21 2.14 11.60
CA LEU A 65 -3.74 2.10 11.70
C LEU A 65 -3.21 2.84 12.93
N ILE A 66 -3.81 3.99 13.28
CA ILE A 66 -3.48 4.72 14.51
C ILE A 66 -3.86 3.91 15.76
N ARG A 67 -5.03 3.26 15.77
CA ARG A 67 -5.42 2.35 16.86
C ARG A 67 -4.41 1.23 17.03
N ALA A 68 -4.03 0.54 15.93
CA ALA A 68 -3.03 -0.51 15.96
C ALA A 68 -1.70 -0.01 16.54
N LYS A 69 -1.20 1.14 16.08
CA LYS A 69 0.01 1.76 16.64
C LYS A 69 -0.11 2.03 18.15
N LYS A 70 -1.26 2.52 18.62
CA LYS A 70 -1.52 2.77 20.05
C LYS A 70 -1.60 1.49 20.88
N ARG A 71 -2.02 0.36 20.28
CA ARG A 71 -1.97 -0.97 20.92
C ARG A 71 -0.55 -1.54 21.03
N GLY A 72 0.45 -0.89 20.43
CA GLY A 72 1.85 -1.35 20.42
C GLY A 72 2.26 -2.09 19.15
N VAL A 73 1.35 -2.26 18.19
CA VAL A 73 1.64 -2.89 16.89
C VAL A 73 2.67 -2.05 16.13
N ARG A 74 3.66 -2.70 15.53
CA ARG A 74 4.63 -2.03 14.65
C ARG A 74 3.96 -1.67 13.33
N VAL A 75 3.60 -0.41 13.14
CA VAL A 75 2.96 0.09 11.91
C VAL A 75 3.94 0.90 11.07
N GLU A 76 4.14 0.46 9.82
CA GLU A 76 4.98 1.11 8.82
C GLU A 76 4.17 1.34 7.53
N VAL A 77 4.20 2.56 7.02
CA VAL A 77 3.40 2.96 5.85
C VAL A 77 4.31 3.56 4.80
N LEU A 78 4.27 3.02 3.58
CA LEU A 78 4.94 3.52 2.39
C LEU A 78 3.89 4.01 1.39
N ILE A 79 4.00 5.27 0.99
CA ILE A 79 3.04 5.91 0.10
C ILE A 79 3.69 6.45 -1.17
N ASP A 80 2.89 6.57 -2.23
CA ASP A 80 3.24 7.39 -3.38
C ASP A 80 3.05 8.90 -3.05
N PRO A 81 3.85 9.81 -3.62
CA PRO A 81 3.67 11.25 -3.47
C PRO A 81 2.26 11.75 -3.81
N ALA A 82 1.52 11.08 -4.71
CA ALA A 82 0.14 11.38 -5.04
C ALA A 82 -0.81 11.27 -3.84
N SER A 83 -0.44 10.52 -2.79
CA SER A 83 -1.18 10.44 -1.54
C SER A 83 -1.05 11.71 -0.69
N ILE A 84 -0.06 12.57 -0.92
CA ILE A 84 0.21 13.80 -0.15
C ILE A 84 -0.65 14.98 -0.67
N ARG A 85 -1.97 14.85 -0.59
CA ARG A 85 -2.94 15.90 -1.01
C ARG A 85 -3.49 16.70 0.18
N ALA A 86 -4.25 17.76 -0.10
CA ALA A 86 -4.82 18.64 0.93
C ALA A 86 -5.78 17.92 1.89
N ARG A 87 -6.43 16.84 1.45
CA ARG A 87 -7.33 15.99 2.25
C ARG A 87 -6.71 14.62 2.57
N SER A 88 -5.38 14.54 2.65
CA SER A 88 -4.70 13.28 2.95
C SER A 88 -4.82 12.92 4.43
N SER A 89 -5.09 11.65 4.72
CA SER A 89 -5.02 11.13 6.09
C SER A 89 -3.57 10.86 6.54
N VAL A 90 -2.60 10.96 5.64
CA VAL A 90 -1.17 10.74 5.92
C VAL A 90 -0.66 11.67 7.01
N LYS A 91 -1.06 12.95 7.00
CA LYS A 91 -0.64 13.90 8.04
C LYS A 91 -1.03 13.41 9.45
N ARG A 92 -2.23 12.85 9.58
CA ARG A 92 -2.73 12.31 10.85
C ARG A 92 -1.93 11.09 11.31
N LEU A 93 -1.50 10.24 10.38
CA LEU A 93 -0.62 9.10 10.68
C LEU A 93 0.70 9.59 11.30
N VAL A 94 1.35 10.56 10.65
CA VAL A 94 2.62 11.14 11.12
C VAL A 94 2.44 11.84 12.47
N GLU A 95 1.38 12.65 12.64
CA GLU A 95 1.04 13.31 13.90
C GLU A 95 0.76 12.34 15.06
N ASN A 96 0.42 11.07 14.75
CA ASN A 96 0.22 10.00 15.73
C ASN A 96 1.37 8.99 15.73
N SER A 97 2.57 9.41 15.35
CA SER A 97 3.82 8.63 15.43
C SER A 97 3.82 7.32 14.63
N VAL A 98 2.99 7.21 13.59
CA VAL A 98 3.10 6.12 12.61
C VAL A 98 4.28 6.41 11.69
N SER A 99 5.13 5.40 11.45
CA SER A 99 6.27 5.54 10.55
C SER A 99 5.78 5.66 9.11
N VAL A 100 5.96 6.82 8.47
CA VAL A 100 5.59 7.04 7.07
C VAL A 100 6.82 7.32 6.22
N SER A 101 6.99 6.55 5.16
CA SER A 101 7.94 6.79 4.08
C SER A 101 7.20 7.16 2.79
N VAL A 102 7.83 8.01 1.98
CA VAL A 102 7.31 8.47 0.69
C VAL A 102 8.23 7.95 -0.40
N TRP A 103 7.67 7.20 -1.35
CA TRP A 103 8.41 6.72 -2.50
C TRP A 103 8.89 7.90 -3.36
N ASP A 104 10.15 7.86 -3.76
CA ASP A 104 10.81 8.90 -4.55
C ASP A 104 11.43 8.27 -5.79
N TYR A 105 10.76 8.45 -6.94
CA TYR A 105 11.22 7.95 -8.23
C TYR A 105 12.63 8.42 -8.61
N GLN A 106 13.17 9.48 -7.98
CA GLN A 106 14.54 9.92 -8.24
C GLN A 106 15.59 8.96 -7.67
N LEU A 107 15.22 8.18 -6.65
CA LEU A 107 16.03 7.15 -6.03
C LEU A 107 15.83 5.77 -6.67
N SER A 108 14.68 5.55 -7.33
CA SER A 108 14.37 4.25 -7.92
C SER A 108 15.35 3.89 -9.05
N THR A 109 15.88 2.68 -8.97
CA THR A 109 16.70 2.05 -10.01
C THR A 109 15.87 1.18 -10.95
N SER A 110 14.62 0.92 -10.57
CA SER A 110 13.73 -0.06 -11.20
C SER A 110 12.80 0.56 -12.24
N VAL A 111 12.64 1.89 -12.24
CA VAL A 111 11.78 2.62 -13.18
C VAL A 111 12.61 3.48 -14.14
N ARG A 112 12.20 3.53 -15.41
CA ARG A 112 12.83 4.43 -16.38
C ARG A 112 12.53 5.88 -16.02
N LYS A 113 13.57 6.71 -15.97
CA LYS A 113 13.40 8.16 -15.76
C LYS A 113 12.60 8.74 -16.93
N PRO A 114 11.58 9.56 -16.65
CA PRO A 114 10.66 9.99 -17.69
C PRO A 114 11.30 10.97 -18.66
N LEU A 115 11.08 10.75 -19.96
CA LEU A 115 11.59 11.62 -21.03
C LEU A 115 10.81 12.95 -21.15
N LYS A 116 9.55 13.02 -20.68
CA LYS A 116 8.74 14.23 -20.43
C LYS A 116 7.37 13.88 -19.80
N ARG A 117 6.77 14.85 -19.09
CA ARG A 117 5.37 14.96 -18.58
C ARG A 117 4.78 13.91 -17.64
N MET A 118 5.18 12.64 -17.64
CA MET A 118 4.61 11.62 -16.75
C MET A 118 5.65 11.10 -15.77
N LYS A 119 5.44 11.32 -14.47
CA LYS A 119 6.30 10.74 -13.44
C LYS A 119 5.91 9.28 -13.19
N PRO A 120 6.87 8.36 -12.99
CA PRO A 120 6.59 7.02 -12.48
C PRO A 120 5.79 7.07 -11.16
N LEU A 121 5.05 6.00 -10.87
CA LEU A 121 4.20 5.87 -9.69
C LEU A 121 4.55 4.60 -8.92
N MET A 122 4.52 4.67 -7.59
CA MET A 122 4.36 3.48 -6.76
C MET A 122 2.87 3.15 -6.72
N HIS A 123 2.45 2.20 -7.56
CA HIS A 123 1.03 1.88 -7.73
C HIS A 123 0.59 0.63 -6.94
N ASP A 124 1.32 0.25 -5.91
CA ASP A 124 0.95 -0.88 -5.07
C ASP A 124 -0.27 -0.54 -4.19
N LYS A 125 -1.03 -1.59 -3.86
CA LYS A 125 -2.06 -1.58 -2.82
C LYS A 125 -1.99 -2.90 -2.06
N PHE A 126 -1.07 -3.00 -1.10
CA PHE A 126 -1.00 -4.17 -0.24
C PHE A 126 -0.76 -3.83 1.22
N VAL A 127 -1.18 -4.75 2.07
CA VAL A 127 -0.92 -4.75 3.51
C VAL A 127 -0.38 -6.11 3.91
N ILE A 128 0.69 -6.13 4.69
CA ILE A 128 1.23 -7.33 5.32
C ILE A 128 0.87 -7.27 6.80
N PHE A 129 0.19 -8.30 7.29
CA PHE A 129 -0.14 -8.51 8.69
C PHE A 129 0.75 -9.63 9.23
N GLY A 130 1.53 -9.34 10.27
CA GLY A 130 2.52 -10.26 10.82
C GLY A 130 3.55 -10.73 9.78
N GLU A 131 3.64 -12.04 9.59
CA GLU A 131 4.63 -12.69 8.72
C GLU A 131 3.99 -13.62 7.66
N ASP A 132 2.67 -13.77 7.66
CA ASP A 132 2.00 -14.81 6.87
C ASP A 132 0.72 -14.36 6.16
N LEU A 133 0.18 -13.17 6.44
CA LEU A 133 -1.05 -12.69 5.80
C LEU A 133 -0.81 -11.44 4.97
N VAL A 134 -1.19 -11.50 3.69
CA VAL A 134 -1.15 -10.36 2.78
C VAL A 134 -2.56 -10.02 2.31
N TRP A 135 -2.96 -8.76 2.42
CA TRP A 135 -4.06 -8.17 1.67
C TRP A 135 -3.51 -7.48 0.43
N THR A 136 -4.07 -7.72 -0.75
CA THR A 136 -3.70 -6.99 -1.98
C THR A 136 -4.86 -6.91 -2.97
N GLY A 137 -4.80 -6.01 -3.94
CA GLY A 137 -5.83 -5.87 -4.97
C GLY A 137 -5.79 -4.53 -5.69
N SER A 138 -6.93 -4.12 -6.24
CA SER A 138 -7.06 -2.82 -6.91
C SER A 138 -7.37 -1.67 -5.93
N PHE A 139 -7.92 -2.01 -4.76
CA PHE A 139 -8.51 -1.08 -3.80
C PHE A 139 -7.53 -0.04 -3.25
N ASN A 140 -7.65 1.20 -3.73
CA ASN A 140 -7.01 2.35 -3.11
C ASN A 140 -7.75 2.76 -1.83
N PHE A 141 -7.04 3.15 -0.77
CA PHE A 141 -7.62 3.53 0.52
C PHE A 141 -8.20 4.95 0.46
N THR A 142 -9.28 5.12 -0.29
CA THR A 142 -9.96 6.37 -0.57
C THR A 142 -11.48 6.17 -0.55
N ASN A 143 -12.26 7.22 -0.33
CA ASN A 143 -13.72 7.10 -0.36
C ASN A 143 -14.24 6.66 -1.74
N ASN A 144 -13.55 7.04 -2.82
CA ASN A 144 -13.92 6.57 -4.16
C ASN A 144 -13.69 5.06 -4.29
N GLY A 145 -12.54 4.55 -3.84
CA GLY A 145 -12.27 3.11 -3.80
C GLY A 145 -13.30 2.36 -2.95
N ALA A 146 -13.71 2.94 -1.83
CA ALA A 146 -14.59 2.26 -0.88
C ALA A 146 -16.06 2.27 -1.31
N MET A 147 -16.52 3.29 -2.04
CA MET A 147 -17.95 3.53 -2.25
C MET A 147 -18.37 3.77 -3.70
N ARG A 148 -17.44 3.93 -4.64
CA ARG A 148 -17.77 4.38 -6.00
C ARG A 148 -17.16 3.54 -7.11
N ASN A 149 -15.93 3.08 -6.91
CA ASN A 149 -15.23 2.28 -7.90
C ASN A 149 -15.64 0.80 -7.78
N GLN A 150 -15.54 0.08 -8.90
CA GLN A 150 -15.47 -1.37 -8.86
C GLN A 150 -14.05 -1.77 -8.47
N GLU A 151 -13.90 -2.42 -7.33
CA GLU A 151 -12.62 -2.79 -6.74
C GLU A 151 -12.66 -4.24 -6.29
N ASN A 152 -11.49 -4.87 -6.27
CA ASN A 152 -11.30 -6.19 -5.69
C ASN A 152 -10.15 -6.16 -4.68
N ALA A 153 -10.19 -7.12 -3.77
CA ALA A 153 -9.08 -7.46 -2.90
C ALA A 153 -8.99 -8.97 -2.70
N VAL A 154 -7.84 -9.44 -2.24
CA VAL A 154 -7.63 -10.82 -1.85
C VAL A 154 -6.76 -10.84 -0.60
N THR A 155 -7.15 -11.66 0.38
CA THR A 155 -6.23 -12.08 1.45
C THR A 155 -5.55 -13.37 1.06
N ILE A 156 -4.24 -13.45 1.26
CA ILE A 156 -3.42 -14.62 1.00
C ILE A 156 -2.69 -14.96 2.29
N LYS A 157 -3.06 -16.06 2.93
CA LYS A 157 -2.36 -16.59 4.10
C LYS A 157 -1.33 -17.61 3.66
N ASN A 158 -0.10 -17.15 3.51
CA ASN A 158 1.06 -17.94 3.14
C ASN A 158 2.35 -17.18 3.50
N ARG A 159 3.21 -17.79 4.33
CA ARG A 159 4.45 -17.18 4.84
C ARG A 159 5.46 -16.85 3.74
N GLU A 160 5.56 -17.69 2.71
CA GLU A 160 6.52 -17.47 1.63
C GLU A 160 6.08 -16.30 0.74
N ILE A 161 4.78 -16.20 0.42
CA ILE A 161 4.23 -15.04 -0.30
C ILE A 161 4.41 -13.77 0.53
N ALA A 162 4.06 -13.80 1.82
CA ALA A 162 4.26 -12.65 2.72
C ALA A 162 5.72 -12.21 2.80
N ARG A 163 6.67 -13.16 2.82
CA ARG A 163 8.11 -12.87 2.75
C ARG A 163 8.49 -12.15 1.46
N GLN A 164 7.97 -12.58 0.31
CA GLN A 164 8.24 -11.93 -0.98
C GLN A 164 7.71 -10.49 -1.01
N PHE A 165 6.47 -10.27 -0.54
CA PHE A 165 5.90 -8.91 -0.38
C PHE A 165 6.73 -8.06 0.60
N ASN A 166 7.21 -8.66 1.70
CA ASN A 166 8.03 -7.97 2.67
C ASN A 166 9.38 -7.54 2.07
N ASN A 167 10.02 -8.40 1.26
CA ASN A 167 11.26 -8.04 0.57
C ASN A 167 11.05 -6.87 -0.40
N HIS A 168 9.95 -6.87 -1.15
CA HIS A 168 9.59 -5.75 -2.03
C HIS A 168 9.33 -4.46 -1.24
N PHE A 169 8.58 -4.55 -0.14
CA PHE A 169 8.36 -3.42 0.78
C PHE A 169 9.67 -2.84 1.31
N LEU A 170 10.57 -3.69 1.81
CA LEU A 170 11.87 -3.26 2.35
C LEU A 170 12.75 -2.66 1.26
N HIS A 171 12.79 -3.25 0.06
CA HIS A 171 13.51 -2.69 -1.07
C HIS A 171 13.06 -1.26 -1.37
N MET A 172 11.75 -1.06 -1.55
CA MET A 172 11.21 0.28 -1.79
C MET A 172 11.50 1.23 -0.63
N LYS A 173 11.31 0.77 0.61
CA LYS A 173 11.49 1.59 1.80
C LYS A 173 12.93 2.06 1.96
N GLU A 174 13.89 1.15 1.81
CA GLU A 174 15.30 1.41 2.11
C GLU A 174 16.04 2.07 0.95
N ARG A 175 15.63 1.79 -0.30
CA ARG A 175 16.38 2.21 -1.50
C ARG A 175 15.67 3.24 -2.36
N GLU A 176 14.34 3.26 -2.34
CA GLU A 176 13.54 4.05 -3.27
C GLU A 176 12.60 5.04 -2.57
N SER A 177 12.78 5.27 -1.26
CA SER A 177 11.90 6.13 -0.48
C SER A 177 12.66 7.02 0.49
N ARG A 178 11.97 8.02 1.01
CA ARG A 178 12.46 8.91 2.06
C ARG A 178 11.49 8.95 3.23
N PRO A 179 11.96 9.14 4.47
CA PRO A 179 11.08 9.50 5.58
C PRO A 179 10.21 10.72 5.22
N PHE A 180 8.95 10.73 5.66
CA PHE A 180 7.99 11.77 5.28
C PHE A 180 8.51 13.20 5.51
N ALA A 181 9.12 13.48 6.66
CA ALA A 181 9.64 14.82 6.98
C ALA A 181 10.76 15.26 6.02
N GLU A 182 11.66 14.34 5.66
CA GLU A 182 12.73 14.61 4.70
C GLU A 182 12.16 14.88 3.31
N TYR A 183 11.23 14.03 2.84
CA TYR A 183 10.56 14.22 1.55
C TYR A 183 9.87 15.59 1.45
N MET A 184 9.15 15.99 2.51
CA MET A 184 8.44 17.27 2.55
C MET A 184 9.38 18.47 2.58
N THR A 185 10.61 18.31 3.07
CA THR A 185 11.65 19.35 3.06
C THR A 185 12.21 19.57 1.64
N LEU A 186 12.44 18.47 0.90
CA LEU A 186 12.95 18.53 -0.48
C LEU A 186 11.89 18.95 -1.50
N TYR A 187 10.64 18.54 -1.28
CA TYR A 187 9.51 18.82 -2.17
C TYR A 187 8.40 19.56 -1.42
N PRO A 188 8.64 20.80 -0.98
CA PRO A 188 7.63 21.56 -0.26
C PRO A 188 6.41 21.76 -1.16
N LYS A 189 5.21 21.65 -0.59
CA LYS A 189 3.99 22.01 -1.31
C LYS A 189 4.12 23.48 -1.69
N LYS A 190 4.21 23.77 -2.99
CA LYS A 190 4.00 25.14 -3.47
C LYS A 190 2.65 25.59 -2.93
N GLY A 191 2.67 26.62 -2.08
CA GLY A 191 1.44 27.29 -1.68
C GLY A 191 0.66 27.62 -2.94
N LYS A 192 -0.66 27.44 -2.93
CA LYS A 192 -1.47 28.10 -3.96
C LYS A 192 -1.19 29.59 -3.77
N GLU A 193 -0.34 30.19 -4.61
CA GLU A 193 -0.46 31.61 -4.86
C GLU A 193 -1.93 31.81 -5.19
N ARG A 194 -2.63 32.56 -4.33
CA ARG A 194 -3.93 33.10 -4.70
C ARG A 194 -3.64 33.88 -5.97
N LYS A 195 -4.04 33.35 -7.13
CA LYS A 195 -4.11 34.17 -8.34
C LYS A 195 -4.94 35.38 -7.93
N SER A 196 -4.28 36.54 -7.84
CA SER A 196 -4.95 37.82 -7.72
C SER A 196 -6.05 37.86 -8.79
N PRO A 197 -7.27 38.30 -8.48
CA PRO A 197 -8.32 38.42 -9.47
C PRO A 197 -7.94 39.55 -10.43
N THR A 198 -7.11 39.25 -11.43
CA THR A 198 -6.75 40.19 -12.48
C THR A 198 -7.90 40.26 -13.46
N ARG A 199 -8.68 41.34 -13.30
CA ARG A 199 -9.39 42.13 -14.31
C ARG A 199 -10.14 41.34 -15.41
N TYR A 200 -11.36 40.96 -15.08
CA TYR A 200 -12.48 41.05 -16.03
C TYR A 200 -13.41 42.17 -15.55
N ALA A 201 -12.96 43.40 -15.72
CA ALA A 201 -13.80 44.59 -15.72
C ALA A 201 -13.14 45.54 -16.72
N GLU A 202 -13.92 46.18 -17.58
CA GLU A 202 -13.53 47.05 -18.70
C GLU A 202 -13.21 46.35 -20.03
N ARG A 203 -14.20 45.67 -20.61
CA ARG A 203 -14.62 45.93 -22.00
C ARG A 203 -16.11 45.63 -22.08
N ASP A 204 -16.90 46.69 -22.18
CA ASP A 204 -18.18 46.77 -22.91
C ASP A 204 -19.00 47.93 -22.32
N PHE A 205 -18.58 49.15 -22.64
CA PHE A 205 -19.48 50.28 -22.85
C PHE A 205 -18.77 51.28 -23.77
N GLY A 206 -19.09 51.19 -25.05
CA GLY A 206 -18.65 52.11 -26.09
C GLY A 206 -19.68 52.07 -27.22
N GLY A 207 -20.81 52.75 -26.99
CA GLY A 207 -21.81 53.00 -28.02
C GLY A 207 -21.42 54.15 -28.96
N SER A 208 -22.32 54.36 -29.93
CA SER A 208 -22.33 55.31 -31.06
C SER A 208 -21.55 54.82 -32.30
N LYS A 209 -22.13 54.80 -33.51
CA LYS A 209 -23.33 55.44 -34.08
C LYS A 209 -24.05 54.49 -35.03
#